data_AF-A0A3D4UHH7-F1
#
_entry.id   AF-A0A3D4UHH7-F1
#
_cell.length_a   1.000
_cell.length_b   1.000
_cell.length_c   1.000
_cell.angle_alpha   90.00
_cell.angle_beta   90.00
_cell.angle_gamma   90.00
#
_symmetry.space_group_name_H-M   'P 1'
#
loop_
_entity.id
_entity.type
_entity.pdbx_description
1 polymer ?
#
loop_
_entity_poly.entity_id
_entity_poly.type
_entity_poly.pdbx_seq_one_letter_code
_entity_poly.pdbx_strand_id
1 'polypeptide(L)'
;MDPKTRITQFQRLIADDPNNDMAYFSLGNALLQNEQYEEAGDTFAKCAQINEAMTKAYQLAGDAYIKAGRVDQAKVVLTKGYIEATTRGDLMPKNAIADMLASINEPLPEVKNETPKPEAPVEPEGDFLCQKTKQRGTQLPRPPFKNGVGNWIYENISKQTFDEWIGMGTKVINELRLDLSRDEHDAVYDYAMRVFLGINDEIYEQVMGRKPVMPDGQFRTVIDEIMSKGGHLESYQGNMHTQVED
;
A
#
# COMPACT_ATOMS: atom_id res chain seq x y z
N MET A 1 0.12 -29.63 -17.40
CA MET A 1 -0.85 -29.39 -18.49
C MET A 1 -0.21 -28.42 -19.48
N ASP A 2 -0.33 -28.68 -20.78
CA ASP A 2 0.26 -27.88 -21.86
C ASP A 2 -0.44 -26.51 -22.01
N PRO A 3 0.27 -25.41 -22.37
CA PRO A 3 -0.32 -24.08 -22.55
C PRO A 3 -1.50 -24.03 -23.53
N LYS A 4 -1.45 -24.77 -24.66
CA LYS A 4 -2.55 -24.77 -25.66
C LYS A 4 -3.82 -25.43 -25.13
N THR A 5 -3.65 -26.43 -24.27
CA THR A 5 -4.79 -27.06 -23.57
C THR A 5 -5.47 -26.07 -22.63
N ARG A 6 -4.69 -25.26 -21.87
CA ARG A 6 -5.23 -24.21 -21.00
C ARG A 6 -5.97 -23.13 -21.79
N ILE A 7 -5.39 -22.67 -22.91
CA ILE A 7 -6.02 -21.69 -23.81
C ILE A 7 -7.41 -22.18 -24.23
N THR A 8 -7.51 -23.40 -24.73
CA THR A 8 -8.79 -23.98 -25.17
C THR A 8 -9.82 -24.06 -24.05
N GLN A 9 -9.41 -24.40 -22.82
CA GLN A 9 -10.30 -24.47 -21.67
C GLN A 9 -10.84 -23.09 -21.28
N PHE A 10 -9.98 -22.08 -21.17
CA PHE A 10 -10.42 -20.74 -20.81
C PHE A 10 -11.25 -20.06 -21.91
N GLN A 11 -10.97 -20.34 -23.18
CA GLN A 11 -11.83 -19.89 -24.29
C GLN A 11 -13.26 -20.45 -24.18
N ARG A 12 -13.43 -21.70 -23.76
CA ARG A 12 -14.76 -22.27 -23.50
C ARG A 12 -15.45 -21.60 -22.31
N LEU A 13 -14.72 -21.36 -21.22
CA LEU A 13 -15.26 -20.65 -20.06
C LEU A 13 -15.73 -19.23 -20.43
N ILE A 14 -15.00 -18.53 -21.29
CA ILE A 14 -15.40 -17.21 -21.80
C ILE A 14 -16.62 -17.31 -22.74
N ALA A 15 -16.74 -18.39 -23.53
CA ALA A 15 -17.91 -18.61 -24.36
C ALA A 15 -19.18 -18.85 -23.52
N ASP A 16 -19.03 -19.55 -22.39
CA ASP A 16 -20.12 -19.81 -21.45
C ASP A 16 -20.46 -18.57 -20.60
N ASP A 17 -19.45 -17.80 -20.17
CA ASP A 17 -19.60 -16.54 -19.42
C ASP A 17 -18.66 -15.43 -19.97
N PRO A 18 -19.15 -14.59 -20.90
CA PRO A 18 -18.37 -13.52 -21.52
C PRO A 18 -17.99 -12.37 -20.59
N ASN A 19 -18.47 -12.34 -19.34
CA ASN A 19 -18.14 -11.31 -18.36
C ASN A 19 -17.26 -11.84 -17.22
N ASN A 20 -16.70 -13.03 -17.37
CA ASN A 20 -15.81 -13.62 -16.37
C ASN A 20 -14.38 -13.06 -16.49
N ASP A 21 -14.10 -11.98 -15.78
CA ASP A 21 -12.78 -11.33 -15.75
C ASP A 21 -11.64 -12.30 -15.41
N MET A 22 -11.82 -13.20 -14.45
CA MET A 22 -10.82 -14.19 -14.07
C MET A 22 -10.53 -15.21 -15.18
N ALA A 23 -11.52 -15.57 -16.01
CA ALA A 23 -11.32 -16.42 -17.17
C ALA A 23 -10.48 -15.71 -18.24
N TYR A 24 -10.76 -14.43 -18.49
CA TYR A 24 -9.92 -13.59 -19.36
C TYR A 24 -8.49 -13.46 -18.80
N PHE A 25 -8.33 -13.17 -17.51
CA PHE A 25 -7.02 -13.07 -16.87
C PHE A 25 -6.21 -14.37 -17.01
N SER A 26 -6.87 -15.51 -16.79
CA SER A 26 -6.23 -16.83 -16.88
C SER A 26 -5.90 -17.20 -18.33
N LEU A 27 -6.77 -16.86 -19.29
CA LEU A 27 -6.48 -17.01 -20.72
C LEU A 27 -5.28 -16.16 -21.13
N GLY A 28 -5.22 -14.89 -20.73
CA GLY A 28 -4.10 -13.99 -21.02
C GLY A 28 -2.78 -14.54 -20.52
N ASN A 29 -2.75 -15.11 -19.31
CA ASN A 29 -1.55 -15.75 -18.77
C ASN A 29 -1.15 -17.00 -19.56
N ALA A 30 -2.11 -17.82 -19.99
CA ALA A 30 -1.82 -18.99 -20.82
C ALA A 30 -1.29 -18.59 -22.22
N LEU A 31 -1.82 -17.52 -22.80
CA LEU A 31 -1.35 -16.95 -24.06
C LEU A 31 0.06 -16.37 -23.95
N LEU A 32 0.37 -15.64 -22.86
CA LEU A 32 1.73 -15.15 -22.59
C LEU A 32 2.74 -16.29 -22.46
N GLN A 33 2.37 -17.36 -21.75
CA GLN A 33 3.23 -18.55 -21.61
C GLN A 33 3.44 -19.30 -22.94
N ASN A 34 2.54 -19.12 -23.89
CA ASN A 34 2.65 -19.65 -25.25
C ASN A 34 3.21 -18.60 -26.23
N GLU A 35 3.74 -17.47 -25.73
CA GLU A 35 4.34 -16.38 -26.50
C GLU A 35 3.41 -15.72 -27.53
N GLN A 36 2.10 -15.88 -27.37
CA GLN A 36 1.07 -15.24 -28.21
C GLN A 36 0.78 -13.84 -27.67
N TYR A 37 1.75 -12.94 -27.82
CA TYR A 37 1.75 -11.63 -27.16
C TYR A 37 0.61 -10.71 -27.60
N GLU A 38 0.26 -10.68 -28.89
CA GLU A 38 -0.83 -9.83 -29.39
C GLU A 38 -2.19 -10.25 -28.80
N GLU A 39 -2.53 -11.54 -28.91
CA GLU A 39 -3.76 -12.10 -28.33
C GLU A 39 -3.79 -11.97 -26.81
N ALA A 40 -2.64 -12.14 -26.14
CA ALA A 40 -2.54 -11.92 -24.70
C ALA A 40 -2.86 -10.47 -24.33
N GLY A 41 -2.32 -9.50 -25.06
CA GLY A 41 -2.59 -8.08 -24.88
C GLY A 41 -4.08 -7.75 -25.00
N ASP A 42 -4.73 -8.23 -26.07
CA ASP A 42 -6.17 -8.05 -26.30
C ASP A 42 -6.99 -8.69 -25.17
N THR A 43 -6.60 -9.89 -24.74
CA THR A 43 -7.30 -10.65 -23.68
C THR A 43 -7.20 -9.95 -22.32
N PHE A 44 -6.01 -9.48 -21.94
CA PHE A 44 -5.84 -8.72 -20.70
C PHE A 44 -6.51 -7.35 -20.76
N ALA A 45 -6.50 -6.67 -21.92
CA ALA A 45 -7.25 -5.44 -22.10
C ALA A 45 -8.75 -5.68 -21.91
N LYS A 46 -9.28 -6.82 -22.38
CA LYS A 46 -10.67 -7.19 -22.13
C LYS A 46 -10.95 -7.49 -20.65
N CYS A 47 -10.04 -8.19 -19.97
CA CYS A 47 -10.11 -8.38 -18.52
C CYS A 47 -10.20 -7.03 -17.77
N ALA A 48 -9.35 -6.07 -18.16
CA ALA A 48 -9.32 -4.74 -17.57
C ALA A 48 -10.58 -3.90 -17.88
N GLN A 49 -11.25 -4.15 -19.00
CA GLN A 49 -12.54 -3.52 -19.32
C GLN A 49 -13.70 -4.08 -18.49
N ILE A 50 -13.68 -5.39 -18.18
CA ILE A 50 -14.71 -6.04 -17.37
C ILE A 50 -14.53 -5.66 -15.90
N ASN A 51 -13.29 -5.69 -15.42
CA ASN A 51 -12.92 -5.35 -14.06
C ASN A 51 -11.86 -4.25 -14.05
N GLU A 52 -12.32 -3.00 -14.06
CA GLU A 52 -11.45 -1.82 -14.04
C GLU A 52 -10.62 -1.72 -12.76
N ALA A 53 -11.02 -2.41 -11.68
CA ALA A 53 -10.26 -2.47 -10.44
C ALA A 53 -9.01 -3.34 -10.53
N MET A 54 -8.93 -4.24 -11.51
CA MET A 54 -7.81 -5.14 -11.70
C MET A 54 -6.67 -4.45 -12.47
N THR A 55 -6.06 -3.45 -11.84
CA THR A 55 -4.86 -2.71 -12.29
C THR A 55 -3.75 -3.59 -12.85
N LYS A 56 -3.57 -4.81 -12.30
CA LYS A 56 -2.62 -5.81 -12.81
C LYS A 56 -2.92 -6.24 -14.25
N ALA A 57 -4.18 -6.30 -14.67
CA ALA A 57 -4.55 -6.64 -16.04
C ALA A 57 -4.09 -5.55 -17.02
N TYR A 58 -4.15 -4.26 -16.65
CA TYR A 58 -3.60 -3.18 -17.48
C TYR A 58 -2.08 -3.30 -17.64
N GLN A 59 -1.36 -3.61 -16.56
CA GLN A 59 0.08 -3.84 -16.60
C GLN A 59 0.43 -4.99 -17.57
N LEU A 60 -0.24 -6.14 -17.43
CA LEU A 60 0.03 -7.31 -18.26
C LEU A 60 -0.38 -7.11 -19.72
N ALA A 61 -1.46 -6.38 -19.98
CA ALA A 61 -1.84 -5.98 -21.33
C ALA A 61 -0.75 -5.12 -21.99
N GLY A 62 -0.23 -4.12 -21.27
CA GLY A 62 0.83 -3.25 -21.76
C GLY A 62 2.13 -4.00 -22.06
N ASP A 63 2.60 -4.85 -21.14
CA ASP A 63 3.78 -5.69 -21.35
C ASP A 63 3.62 -6.62 -22.57
N ALA A 64 2.45 -7.24 -22.71
CA ALA A 64 2.13 -8.10 -23.85
C ALA A 64 2.15 -7.31 -25.18
N TYR A 65 1.52 -6.14 -25.24
CA TYR A 65 1.54 -5.31 -26.45
C TYR A 65 2.94 -4.80 -26.80
N ILE A 66 3.76 -4.44 -25.80
CA ILE A 66 5.16 -4.04 -26.04
C ILE A 66 5.94 -5.20 -26.68
N LYS A 67 5.81 -6.42 -26.15
CA LYS A 67 6.43 -7.63 -26.71
C LYS A 67 5.92 -7.97 -28.11
N ALA A 68 4.66 -7.64 -28.41
CA ALA A 68 4.07 -7.76 -29.74
C ALA A 68 4.46 -6.63 -30.72
N GLY A 69 5.21 -5.62 -30.28
CA GLY A 69 5.54 -4.44 -31.08
C GLY A 69 4.36 -3.47 -31.29
N ARG A 70 3.26 -3.65 -30.55
CA ARG A 70 2.02 -2.85 -30.65
C ARG A 70 2.05 -1.67 -29.70
N VAL A 71 3.02 -0.78 -29.92
CA VAL A 71 3.32 0.35 -29.02
C VAL A 71 2.11 1.27 -28.82
N ASP A 72 1.32 1.55 -29.85
CA ASP A 72 0.14 2.42 -29.72
C ASP A 72 -0.92 1.84 -28.79
N GLN A 73 -1.16 0.53 -28.85
CA GLN A 73 -2.09 -0.15 -27.92
C GLN A 73 -1.52 -0.19 -26.51
N ALA A 74 -0.21 -0.45 -26.39
CA ALA A 74 0.49 -0.40 -25.10
C ALA A 74 0.32 0.97 -24.44
N LYS A 75 0.56 2.06 -25.16
CA LYS A 75 0.35 3.43 -24.68
C LYS A 75 -1.06 3.61 -24.11
N VAL A 76 -2.09 3.29 -24.90
CA VAL A 76 -3.49 3.50 -24.49
C VAL A 76 -3.81 2.73 -23.21
N VAL A 77 -3.46 1.45 -23.15
CA VAL A 77 -3.80 0.61 -21.98
C VAL A 77 -2.97 0.97 -20.75
N LEU A 78 -1.69 1.31 -20.92
CA LEU A 78 -0.80 1.71 -19.83
C LEU A 78 -1.20 3.08 -19.28
N THR A 79 -1.57 4.04 -20.12
CA THR A 79 -2.07 5.35 -19.66
C THR A 79 -3.31 5.19 -18.79
N LYS A 80 -4.31 4.41 -19.24
CA LYS A 80 -5.52 4.14 -18.43
C LYS A 80 -5.16 3.38 -17.14
N GLY A 81 -4.32 2.35 -17.24
CA GLY A 81 -3.86 1.57 -16.09
C GLY A 81 -3.11 2.40 -15.05
N TYR A 82 -2.29 3.36 -15.48
CA TYR A 82 -1.56 4.26 -14.57
C TYR A 82 -2.51 5.17 -13.79
N ILE A 83 -3.53 5.71 -14.48
CA ILE A 83 -4.56 6.54 -13.85
C ILE A 83 -5.32 5.71 -12.82
N GLU A 84 -5.84 4.54 -13.20
CA GLU A 84 -6.59 3.66 -12.29
C GLU A 84 -5.76 3.22 -11.08
N ALA A 85 -4.51 2.79 -11.30
CA ALA A 85 -3.61 2.39 -10.24
C ALA A 85 -3.25 3.56 -9.30
N THR A 86 -3.09 4.76 -9.85
CA THR A 86 -2.84 5.97 -9.05
C THR A 86 -4.06 6.35 -8.22
N THR A 87 -5.24 6.40 -8.82
CA THR A 87 -6.50 6.73 -8.15
C THR A 87 -6.77 5.77 -6.98
N ARG A 88 -6.45 4.48 -7.15
CA ARG A 88 -6.68 3.42 -6.15
C ARG A 88 -5.55 3.27 -5.13
N GLY A 89 -4.42 3.96 -5.31
CA GLY A 89 -3.25 3.80 -4.45
C GLY A 89 -2.52 2.47 -4.63
N ASP A 90 -2.68 1.79 -5.78
CA ASP A 90 -2.03 0.52 -6.06
C ASP A 90 -0.61 0.73 -6.61
N LEU A 91 0.36 0.76 -5.70
CA LEU A 91 1.73 1.18 -5.99
C LEU A 91 2.50 0.21 -6.90
N MET A 92 2.25 -1.11 -6.81
CA MET A 92 3.02 -2.10 -7.56
C MET A 92 2.76 -2.02 -9.07
N PRO A 93 1.50 -2.15 -9.57
CA PRO A 93 1.20 -1.95 -10.98
C PRO A 93 1.45 -0.51 -11.41
N LYS A 94 1.21 0.50 -10.56
CA LYS A 94 1.52 1.89 -10.91
C LYS A 94 2.97 2.08 -11.30
N ASN A 95 3.90 1.62 -10.47
CA ASN A 95 5.34 1.78 -10.73
C ASN A 95 5.77 0.98 -11.96
N ALA A 96 5.31 -0.28 -12.08
CA ALA A 96 5.62 -1.10 -13.25
C ALA A 96 5.08 -0.49 -14.57
N ILE A 97 3.86 0.08 -14.53
CA ILE A 97 3.26 0.76 -15.68
C ILE A 97 4.04 2.05 -16.01
N ALA A 98 4.53 2.79 -15.01
CA ALA A 98 5.37 3.97 -15.24
C ALA A 98 6.66 3.61 -15.97
N ASP A 99 7.34 2.54 -15.53
CA ASP A 99 8.56 2.06 -16.17
C ASP A 99 8.29 1.63 -17.63
N MET A 100 7.14 0.98 -17.88
CA MET A 100 6.74 0.60 -19.23
C MET A 100 6.46 1.81 -20.11
N LEU A 101 5.72 2.82 -19.63
CA LEU A 101 5.48 4.07 -20.35
C LEU A 101 6.81 4.77 -20.69
N ALA A 102 7.73 4.85 -19.73
CA ALA A 102 9.06 5.39 -19.96
C ALA A 102 9.84 4.61 -21.03
N SER A 103 9.76 3.27 -21.03
CA SER A 103 10.45 2.43 -22.02
C SER A 103 9.94 2.61 -23.46
N ILE A 104 8.70 3.08 -23.62
CA ILE A 104 8.13 3.44 -24.93
C ILE A 104 8.18 4.95 -25.23
N ASN A 105 8.92 5.73 -24.42
CA ASN A 105 9.05 7.19 -24.51
C ASN A 105 7.73 7.95 -24.38
N GLU A 106 6.78 7.41 -23.61
CA GLU A 106 5.51 8.07 -23.33
C GLU A 106 5.55 8.77 -21.97
N PRO A 107 5.16 10.06 -21.89
CA PRO A 107 5.12 10.77 -20.62
C PRO A 107 4.05 10.18 -19.70
N LEU A 108 4.31 10.21 -18.40
CA LEU A 108 3.32 9.81 -17.42
C LEU A 108 2.12 10.76 -17.47
N PRO A 109 0.88 10.25 -17.49
CA PRO A 109 -0.30 11.10 -17.53
C PRO A 109 -0.43 11.89 -16.24
N GLU A 110 -0.85 13.16 -16.36
CA GLU A 110 -1.18 14.00 -15.22
C GLU A 110 -2.48 13.49 -14.58
N VAL A 111 -2.36 12.79 -13.46
CA VAL A 111 -3.51 12.41 -12.64
C VAL A 111 -3.79 13.56 -11.69
N LYS A 112 -4.91 14.27 -11.90
CA LYS A 112 -5.45 15.20 -10.89
C LYS A 112 -5.88 14.35 -9.70
N ASN A 113 -5.00 14.23 -8.71
CA ASN A 113 -5.23 13.41 -7.54
C ASN A 113 -6.43 13.96 -6.75
N GLU A 114 -7.54 13.23 -6.71
CA GLU A 114 -8.53 13.35 -5.63
C GLU A 114 -8.31 12.32 -4.51
N THR A 115 -7.22 11.55 -4.57
CA THR A 115 -6.73 10.75 -3.44
C THR A 115 -5.52 11.42 -2.78
N PRO A 116 -5.51 11.57 -1.45
CA PRO A 116 -4.54 12.39 -0.73
C PRO A 116 -3.16 11.75 -0.83
N LYS A 117 -2.28 12.38 -1.60
CA LYS A 117 -0.84 12.21 -1.48
C LYS A 117 -0.41 12.79 -0.13
N PRO A 118 0.59 12.24 0.58
CA PRO A 118 1.26 12.99 1.64
C PRO A 118 1.93 14.19 0.95
N GLU A 119 1.33 15.35 1.10
CA GLU A 119 1.90 16.59 0.59
C GLU A 119 3.17 16.90 1.39
N ALA A 120 4.27 17.18 0.67
CA ALA A 120 5.35 17.97 1.22
C ALA A 120 4.76 19.30 1.73
N PRO A 121 5.34 19.89 2.79
CA PRO A 121 4.62 20.71 3.76
C PRO A 121 3.89 21.86 3.07
N VAL A 122 2.57 21.71 2.92
CA VAL A 122 1.68 22.85 2.79
C VAL A 122 1.75 23.53 4.15
N GLU A 123 2.16 24.79 4.17
CA GLU A 123 2.06 25.61 5.38
C GLU A 123 0.66 25.42 5.97
N PRO A 124 0.53 25.20 7.28
CA PRO A 124 -0.67 24.62 7.86
C PRO A 124 -1.86 25.56 7.70
N GLU A 125 -2.65 25.37 6.64
CA GLU A 125 -4.03 25.86 6.57
C GLU A 125 -4.89 24.96 7.45
N GLY A 126 -4.90 25.30 8.74
CA GLY A 126 -5.81 24.69 9.69
C GLY A 126 -5.67 25.32 11.07
N ASP A 127 -6.81 25.64 11.68
CA ASP A 127 -6.88 26.19 13.05
C ASP A 127 -6.67 25.13 14.14
N PHE A 128 -6.42 23.87 13.76
CA PHE A 128 -6.29 22.77 14.70
C PHE A 128 -4.90 22.77 15.37
N LEU A 129 -4.87 22.85 16.70
CA LEU A 129 -3.63 22.84 17.48
C LEU A 129 -3.23 21.40 17.82
N CYS A 130 -2.14 20.92 17.24
CA CYS A 130 -1.62 19.58 17.54
C CYS A 130 -1.02 19.53 18.95
N GLN A 131 -1.47 18.58 19.78
CA GLN A 131 -1.00 18.42 21.16
C GLN A 131 0.46 17.98 21.22
N LYS A 132 0.94 17.15 20.28
CA LYS A 132 2.33 16.67 20.23
C LYS A 132 3.30 17.78 19.82
N THR A 133 3.06 18.41 18.67
CA THR A 133 4.01 19.37 18.08
C THR A 133 3.81 20.80 18.58
N LYS A 134 2.66 21.11 19.20
CA LYS A 134 2.21 22.46 19.57
C LYS A 134 2.10 23.41 18.37
N GLN A 135 2.11 22.86 17.15
CA GLN A 135 1.95 23.62 15.91
C GLN A 135 0.51 23.52 15.42
N ARG A 136 0.08 24.56 14.70
CA ARG A 136 -1.17 24.55 13.96
C ARG A 136 -1.05 23.57 12.79
N GLY A 137 -2.13 22.87 12.48
CA GLY A 137 -2.21 21.87 11.44
C GLY A 137 -3.64 21.61 11.04
N THR A 138 -3.85 20.56 10.25
CA THR A 138 -5.18 20.20 9.74
C THR A 138 -5.79 19.12 10.62
N GLN A 139 -7.10 19.18 10.86
CA GLN A 139 -7.80 18.11 11.57
C GLN A 139 -7.88 16.84 10.71
N LEU A 140 -7.85 15.67 11.33
CA LEU A 140 -8.13 14.41 10.65
C LEU A 140 -9.58 14.41 10.11
N PRO A 141 -9.87 13.75 8.98
CA PRO A 141 -11.23 13.70 8.44
C PRO A 141 -12.18 12.82 9.28
N ARG A 142 -11.64 11.83 9.99
CA ARG A 142 -12.35 10.92 10.90
C ARG A 142 -11.37 10.24 11.86
N PRO A 143 -11.84 9.65 12.97
CA PRO A 143 -11.01 8.82 13.84
C PRO A 143 -10.33 7.67 13.07
N PRO A 144 -9.03 7.42 13.30
CA PRO A 144 -8.30 6.34 12.63
C PRO A 144 -8.78 4.96 13.07
N PHE A 145 -9.20 4.83 14.33
CA PHE A 145 -9.70 3.60 14.92
C PHE A 145 -11.06 3.83 15.55
N LYS A 146 -11.88 2.77 15.61
CA LYS A 146 -13.20 2.79 16.24
C LYS A 146 -13.10 2.47 17.74
N ASN A 147 -12.20 3.13 18.45
CA ASN A 147 -11.97 2.96 19.90
C ASN A 147 -11.61 4.30 20.56
N GLY A 148 -11.43 4.30 21.89
CA GLY A 148 -11.13 5.51 22.65
C GLY A 148 -9.81 6.18 22.22
N VAL A 149 -8.79 5.39 21.91
CA VAL A 149 -7.52 5.90 21.37
C VAL A 149 -7.72 6.60 20.03
N GLY A 150 -8.51 6.02 19.12
CA GLY A 150 -8.82 6.64 17.83
C GLY A 150 -9.52 7.98 17.98
N ASN A 151 -10.49 8.09 18.90
CA ASN A 151 -11.16 9.35 19.18
C ASN A 151 -10.20 10.38 19.77
N TRP A 152 -9.34 9.98 20.71
CA TRP A 152 -8.34 10.87 21.28
C TRP A 152 -7.38 11.42 20.23
N ILE A 153 -6.92 10.57 19.30
CA ILE A 153 -6.04 10.99 18.20
C ILE A 153 -6.75 12.03 17.31
N TYR A 154 -8.03 11.80 16.99
CA TYR A 154 -8.83 12.74 16.19
C TYR A 154 -8.99 14.12 16.86
N GLU A 155 -9.11 14.14 18.19
CA GLU A 155 -9.31 15.37 18.97
C GLU A 155 -8.01 16.12 19.27
N ASN A 156 -6.85 15.43 19.28
CA ASN A 156 -5.61 16.00 19.82
C ASN A 156 -4.42 16.00 18.85
N ILE A 157 -4.46 15.23 17.76
CA ILE A 157 -3.33 15.06 16.83
C ILE A 157 -3.72 15.57 15.45
N SER A 158 -2.86 16.42 14.87
CA SER A 158 -3.07 16.91 13.51
C SER A 158 -2.85 15.80 12.48
N LYS A 159 -3.48 15.95 11.31
CA LYS A 159 -3.29 15.04 10.18
C LYS A 159 -1.81 14.85 9.84
N GLN A 160 -1.03 15.93 9.81
CA GLN A 160 0.41 15.88 9.51
C GLN A 160 1.16 14.97 10.48
N THR A 161 0.93 15.14 11.78
CA THR A 161 1.57 14.33 12.82
C THR A 161 1.12 12.86 12.76
N PHE A 162 -0.15 12.61 12.43
CA PHE A 162 -0.63 11.25 12.29
C PHE A 162 -0.08 10.57 11.02
N ASP A 163 0.07 11.30 9.91
CA ASP A 163 0.68 10.78 8.68
C ASP A 163 2.16 10.42 8.90
N GLU A 164 2.91 11.23 9.68
CA GLU A 164 4.27 10.89 10.12
C GLU A 164 4.29 9.56 10.91
N TRP A 165 3.31 9.36 11.79
CA TRP A 165 3.17 8.09 12.52
C TRP A 165 2.92 6.92 11.56
N ILE A 166 2.07 7.04 10.53
CA ILE A 166 1.84 5.96 9.58
C ILE A 166 3.14 5.54 8.88
N GLY A 167 3.96 6.51 8.48
CA GLY A 167 5.29 6.25 7.94
C GLY A 167 6.22 5.55 8.95
N MET A 168 6.23 6.01 10.19
CA MET A 168 7.02 5.41 11.27
C MET A 168 6.58 3.98 11.59
N GLY A 169 5.27 3.75 11.74
CA GLY A 169 4.70 2.45 12.06
C GLY A 169 5.04 1.40 11.00
N THR A 170 5.08 1.79 9.71
CA THR A 170 5.52 0.89 8.64
C THR A 170 6.98 0.45 8.83
N LYS A 171 7.87 1.37 9.24
CA LYS A 171 9.27 1.03 9.56
C LYS A 171 9.33 0.10 10.76
N VAL A 172 8.59 0.39 11.84
CA VAL A 172 8.52 -0.45 13.04
C VAL A 172 8.11 -1.88 12.68
N ILE A 173 7.08 -2.05 11.84
CA ILE A 173 6.64 -3.38 11.38
C ILE A 173 7.75 -4.09 10.62
N ASN A 174 8.40 -3.42 9.68
CA ASN A 174 9.41 -4.04 8.82
C ASN A 174 10.70 -4.38 9.58
N GLU A 175 11.21 -3.46 10.40
CA GLU A 175 12.46 -3.62 11.14
C GLU A 175 12.35 -4.69 12.23
N LEU A 176 11.23 -4.71 12.95
CA LEU A 176 11.00 -5.69 14.01
C LEU A 176 10.35 -6.97 13.50
N ARG A 177 10.04 -7.04 12.19
CA ARG A 177 9.31 -8.15 11.54
C ARG A 177 8.03 -8.51 12.28
N LEU A 178 7.24 -7.49 12.62
CA LEU A 178 5.99 -7.68 13.36
C LEU A 178 4.95 -8.37 12.49
N ASP A 179 4.45 -9.48 13.00
CA ASP A 179 3.23 -10.13 12.53
C ASP A 179 2.03 -9.64 13.36
N LEU A 180 1.26 -8.70 12.80
CA LEU A 180 0.11 -8.07 13.46
C LEU A 180 -1.09 -9.00 13.68
N SER A 181 -1.02 -10.26 13.24
CA SER A 181 -2.02 -11.27 13.63
C SER A 181 -1.77 -11.83 15.04
N ARG A 182 -0.60 -11.56 15.63
CA ARG A 182 -0.23 -11.98 16.98
C ARG A 182 -0.45 -10.85 17.98
N ASP A 183 -1.19 -11.12 19.05
CA ASP A 183 -1.49 -10.16 20.13
C ASP A 183 -0.24 -9.50 20.73
N GLU A 184 0.86 -10.26 20.84
CA GLU A 184 2.15 -9.78 21.34
C GLU A 184 2.74 -8.69 20.43
N HIS A 185 2.75 -8.91 19.12
CA HIS A 185 3.28 -7.96 18.15
C HIS A 185 2.35 -6.77 17.95
N ASP A 186 1.03 -6.98 18.06
CA ASP A 186 0.05 -5.90 18.10
C ASP A 186 0.32 -4.97 19.30
N ALA A 187 0.62 -5.53 20.48
CA ALA A 187 1.01 -4.74 21.65
C ALA A 187 2.32 -3.96 21.45
N VAL A 188 3.31 -4.51 20.71
CA VAL A 188 4.53 -3.79 20.33
C VAL A 188 4.20 -2.58 19.43
N TYR A 189 3.35 -2.79 18.43
CA TYR A 189 2.93 -1.73 17.51
C TYR A 189 2.11 -0.64 18.21
N ASP A 190 1.16 -1.02 19.07
CA ASP A 190 0.39 -0.09 19.91
C ASP A 190 1.31 0.71 20.83
N TYR A 191 2.26 0.06 21.50
CA TYR A 191 3.26 0.76 22.33
C TYR A 191 4.05 1.80 21.54
N ALA A 192 4.56 1.42 20.35
CA ALA A 192 5.27 2.34 19.47
C ALA A 192 4.42 3.55 19.06
N MET A 193 3.14 3.32 18.73
CA MET A 193 2.21 4.39 18.39
C MET A 193 2.04 5.36 19.56
N ARG A 194 1.80 4.83 20.75
CA ARG A 194 1.55 5.62 21.96
C ARG A 194 2.75 6.47 22.31
N VAL A 195 3.96 5.89 22.28
CA VAL A 195 5.21 6.61 22.50
C VAL A 195 5.38 7.72 21.46
N PHE A 196 5.17 7.42 20.17
CA PHE A 196 5.31 8.41 19.11
C PHE A 196 4.32 9.58 19.25
N LEU A 197 3.04 9.29 19.53
CA LEU A 197 1.98 10.30 19.62
C LEU A 197 1.93 11.03 20.97
N GLY A 198 2.70 10.57 21.96
CA GLY A 198 2.69 11.14 23.33
C GLY A 198 1.49 10.70 24.16
N ILE A 199 0.90 9.55 23.85
CA ILE A 199 -0.18 8.94 24.63
C ILE A 199 0.45 8.16 25.78
N ASN A 200 0.51 8.75 26.97
CA ASN A 200 0.98 8.06 28.16
C ASN A 200 -0.05 7.04 28.69
N ASP A 201 0.35 6.22 29.65
CA ASP A 201 -0.50 5.17 30.21
C ASP A 201 -1.75 5.74 30.92
N GLU A 202 -1.66 6.95 31.51
CA GLU A 202 -2.79 7.63 32.15
C GLU A 202 -3.87 8.04 31.12
N ILE A 203 -3.45 8.66 30.01
CA ILE A 203 -4.34 9.01 28.90
C ILE A 203 -4.96 7.74 28.34
N TYR A 204 -4.15 6.70 28.09
CA TYR A 204 -4.64 5.42 27.58
C TYR A 204 -5.70 4.81 28.49
N GLU A 205 -5.45 4.77 29.80
CA GLU A 205 -6.37 4.22 30.79
C GLU A 205 -7.68 5.03 30.86
N GLN A 206 -7.61 6.36 30.73
CA GLN A 206 -8.78 7.23 30.65
C GLN A 206 -9.64 6.93 29.41
N VAL A 207 -9.02 6.73 28.24
CA VAL A 207 -9.76 6.57 26.98
C VAL A 207 -10.20 5.13 26.71
N MET A 208 -9.47 4.12 27.23
CA MET A 208 -9.76 2.71 27.04
C MET A 208 -10.43 2.04 28.25
N GLY A 209 -10.40 2.67 29.43
CA GLY A 209 -10.92 2.09 30.68
C GLY A 209 -10.11 0.87 31.17
N ARG A 210 -8.90 0.67 30.64
CA ARG A 210 -7.98 -0.41 31.00
C ARG A 210 -6.54 0.05 30.79
N LYS A 211 -5.61 -0.56 31.52
CA LYS A 211 -4.17 -0.33 31.30
C LYS A 211 -3.73 -0.92 29.94
N PRO A 212 -2.76 -0.28 29.26
CA PRO A 212 -2.25 -0.81 28.02
C PRO A 212 -1.47 -2.11 28.26
N VAL A 213 -1.50 -2.99 27.26
CA VAL A 213 -0.62 -4.15 27.24
C VAL A 213 0.79 -3.66 26.93
N MET A 214 1.76 -4.04 27.75
CA MET A 214 3.15 -3.66 27.56
C MET A 214 3.88 -4.78 26.81
N PRO A 215 4.65 -4.43 25.76
CA PRO A 215 5.46 -5.41 25.06
C PRO A 215 6.61 -5.89 25.95
N ASP A 216 7.20 -7.03 25.56
CA ASP A 216 8.38 -7.57 26.21
C ASP A 216 9.52 -6.55 26.28
N GLY A 217 10.37 -6.69 27.31
CA GLY A 217 11.41 -5.71 27.63
C GLY A 217 12.39 -5.44 26.49
N GLN A 218 12.65 -6.44 25.64
CA GLN A 218 13.51 -6.30 24.46
C GLN A 218 12.88 -5.36 23.42
N PHE A 219 11.62 -5.60 23.03
CA PHE A 219 10.91 -4.74 22.09
C PHE A 219 10.72 -3.32 22.63
N ARG A 220 10.37 -3.19 23.92
CA ARG A 220 10.22 -1.89 24.59
C ARG A 220 11.48 -1.05 24.46
N THR A 221 12.64 -1.62 24.78
CA THR A 221 13.93 -0.93 24.74
C THR A 221 14.27 -0.45 23.32
N VAL A 222 14.03 -1.30 22.32
CA VAL A 222 14.28 -0.96 20.91
C VAL A 222 13.35 0.15 20.44
N ILE A 223 12.06 0.10 20.78
CA ILE A 223 11.12 1.18 20.45
C ILE A 223 11.53 2.50 21.10
N ASP A 224 11.87 2.50 22.39
CA ASP A 224 12.29 3.71 23.09
C ASP A 224 13.56 4.31 22.43
N GLU A 225 14.50 3.45 22.00
CA GLU A 225 15.70 3.88 21.26
C GLU A 225 15.35 4.49 19.89
N ILE A 226 14.50 3.82 19.10
CA ILE A 226 14.04 4.31 17.78
C ILE A 226 13.38 5.69 17.91
N MET A 227 12.52 5.85 18.92
CA MET A 227 11.77 7.09 19.14
C MET A 227 12.68 8.21 19.65
N SER A 228 13.68 7.90 20.48
CA SER A 228 14.66 8.88 20.98
C SER A 228 15.54 9.50 19.88
N LYS A 229 15.78 8.77 18.78
CA LYS A 229 16.58 9.22 17.63
C LYS A 229 15.77 10.00 16.58
N GLY A 230 14.55 10.42 16.92
CA GLY A 230 13.69 11.18 16.01
C GLY A 230 13.23 10.38 14.78
N GLY A 231 13.26 9.04 14.84
CA GLY A 231 12.76 8.20 13.75
C GLY A 231 13.69 8.04 12.54
N HIS A 232 14.94 8.51 12.62
CA HIS A 232 15.96 8.26 11.61
C HIS A 232 16.64 6.90 11.86
N LEU A 233 16.43 5.97 10.93
CA LEU A 233 16.90 4.58 10.96
C LEU A 233 18.05 4.32 9.96
N GLU A 234 19.00 5.24 9.82
CA GLU A 234 20.15 5.02 8.90
C GLU A 234 21.30 4.21 9.53
N SER A 235 21.09 3.48 10.62
CA SER A 235 22.18 2.65 11.20
C SER A 235 21.79 1.40 11.98
N TYR A 236 20.53 0.94 11.98
CA TYR A 236 20.17 -0.29 12.70
C TYR A 236 20.20 -1.52 11.76
N GLN A 237 21.39 -2.04 11.47
CA GLN A 237 21.57 -3.41 10.97
C GLN A 237 21.70 -4.40 12.14
N GLY A 238 20.73 -4.39 13.05
CA GLY A 238 20.70 -5.32 14.19
C GLY A 238 19.87 -6.56 13.86
N ASN A 239 20.52 -7.65 13.44
CA ASN A 239 19.88 -8.97 13.36
C ASN A 239 19.33 -9.37 14.74
N MET A 240 18.02 -9.26 14.96
CA MET A 240 17.35 -9.78 16.17
C MET A 240 16.91 -11.25 16.05
N HIS A 241 17.50 -12.01 15.12
CA HIS A 241 17.33 -13.47 15.04
C HIS A 241 18.70 -14.16 14.90
N THR A 242 19.51 -14.04 15.94
CA THR A 242 20.49 -15.08 16.27
C THR A 242 20.50 -15.26 17.77
N GLN A 243 19.60 -16.11 18.26
CA GLN A 243 19.85 -17.12 19.29
C GLN A 243 18.56 -17.90 19.50
N VAL A 244 18.33 -18.87 18.61
CA VAL A 244 17.78 -20.15 19.05
C VAL A 244 19.04 -20.97 19.32
N GLU A 245 19.47 -21.03 20.58
CA GLU A 245 20.49 -22.00 20.99
C GLU A 245 19.86 -23.40 20.99
N ASP A 246 20.68 -24.37 20.60
CA ASP A 246 20.41 -25.81 20.46
C ASP A 246 19.82 -26.49 21.71
#